data_AF-A0A350CKY0-F1
#
_entry.id   AF-A0A350CKY0-F1
#
_cell.length_a   1.000
_cell.length_b   1.000
_cell.length_c   1.000
_cell.angle_alpha   90.00
_cell.angle_beta   90.00
_cell.angle_gamma   90.00
#
_symmetry.space_group_name_H-M   'P 1'
#
loop_
_entity.id
_entity.type
_entity.pdbx_description
1 polymer ?
#
loop_
_entity_poly.entity_id
_entity_poly.type
_entity_poly.pdbx_seq_one_letter_code
_entity_poly.pdbx_strand_id
1 'polypeptide(L)' 'YYAHLDRYADIENGQRVRAGTILGYVGTTGNAAGTPPHLHYGIYEAGGAINPYPLLRSKAPARQATPAR' A
#
# COMPACT_ATOMS: atom_id res chain seq x y z
N TYR A 1 3.33 1.26 5.64
CA TYR A 1 4.34 2.15 5.02
C TYR A 1 4.40 1.83 3.54
N TYR A 2 4.24 2.85 2.70
CA TYR A 2 4.32 2.75 1.24
C TYR A 2 5.38 3.74 0.77
N ALA A 3 6.35 3.30 -0.02
CA ALA A 3 7.45 4.14 -0.50
C ALA A 3 7.77 3.88 -1.97
N HIS A 4 8.65 4.73 -2.51
CA HIS A 4 9.03 4.81 -3.93
C HIS A 4 7.86 5.21 -4.84
N LEU A 5 6.86 5.90 -4.30
CA LEU A 5 5.73 6.37 -5.09
C LEU A 5 6.20 7.44 -6.08
N ASP A 6 5.68 7.37 -7.30
CA ASP A 6 5.82 8.43 -8.32
C ASP A 6 5.05 9.68 -7.87
N ARG A 7 3.81 9.48 -7.42
CA ARG A 7 2.96 10.52 -6.85
C ARG A 7 1.89 9.93 -5.92
N TYR A 8 1.38 10.76 -5.03
CA TYR A 8 0.19 10.47 -4.25
C TYR A 8 -1.07 10.60 -5.12
N ALA A 9 -2.12 9.87 -4.76
CA ALA A 9 -3.46 10.15 -5.27
C ALA A 9 -4.01 11.43 -4.60
N ASP A 10 -5.26 11.77 -4.89
CA ASP A 10 -5.97 12.84 -4.19
C ASP A 10 -6.33 12.39 -2.76
N ILE A 11 -5.32 12.44 -1.89
CA ILE A 11 -5.41 12.04 -0.49
C ILE A 11 -4.72 13.07 0.42
N GLU A 12 -5.22 13.17 1.65
CA GLU A 12 -4.72 14.11 2.64
C GLU A 12 -4.29 13.41 3.94
N ASN A 13 -3.40 14.07 4.68
CA ASN A 13 -2.99 13.60 6.00
C ASN A 13 -4.18 13.57 6.96
N GLY A 14 -4.38 12.44 7.65
CA GLY A 14 -5.51 12.23 8.56
C GLY A 14 -6.78 11.73 7.89
N GLN A 15 -6.81 11.63 6.55
CA GLN A 15 -7.94 11.05 5.84
C GLN A 15 -8.15 9.57 6.22
N ARG A 16 -9.39 9.21 6.55
CA ARG A 16 -9.78 7.81 6.77
C ARG A 16 -9.87 7.10 5.42
N VAL A 17 -9.16 5.99 5.29
CA VAL A 17 -9.15 5.16 4.07
C VAL A 17 -9.76 3.79 4.33
N ARG A 18 -10.17 3.09 3.26
CA ARG A 18 -10.70 1.73 3.32
C ARG A 18 -9.91 0.83 2.39
N ALA A 19 -10.04 -0.49 2.55
CA ALA A 19 -9.40 -1.43 1.64
C ALA A 19 -9.83 -1.15 0.19
N GLY A 20 -8.88 -0.87 -0.70
CA GLY A 20 -9.14 -0.53 -2.10
C GLY A 20 -9.16 0.96 -2.41
N THR A 21 -9.04 1.84 -1.41
CA THR A 21 -8.75 3.26 -1.66
C THR A 21 -7.37 3.36 -2.32
N ILE A 22 -7.30 4.10 -3.43
CA ILE A 22 -6.03 4.39 -4.11
C ILE A 22 -5.29 5.45 -3.30
N LEU A 23 -4.06 5.15 -2.88
CA LEU A 23 -3.23 6.07 -2.09
C LEU A 23 -2.16 6.77 -2.93
N GLY A 24 -1.76 6.18 -4.05
CA GLY A 24 -0.70 6.68 -4.90
C GLY A 24 -0.32 5.68 -5.98
N TYR A 25 0.73 6.02 -6.71
CA TYR A 25 1.15 5.30 -7.90
C TYR A 25 2.62 4.87 -7.75
N VAL A 26 2.92 3.64 -8.15
CA VAL A 26 4.27 3.06 -8.08
C VAL A 26 5.23 3.89 -8.94
N GLY A 27 6.43 4.13 -8.41
CA GLY A 27 7.50 4.84 -9.10
C GLY A 27 8.88 4.34 -8.68
N THR A 28 9.85 5.25 -8.70
CA THR A 28 11.27 4.98 -8.43
C THR A 28 11.90 6.07 -7.55
N THR A 29 11.09 6.77 -6.74
CA THR A 29 11.58 7.91 -5.95
C THR A 29 12.37 7.47 -4.70
N GLY A 30 13.22 8.36 -4.19
CA GLY A 30 14.06 8.11 -3.02
C GLY A 30 15.24 7.18 -3.34
N ASN A 31 15.55 6.25 -2.42
CA ASN A 31 16.65 5.30 -2.59
C ASN A 31 16.38 4.18 -3.62
N ALA A 32 15.22 4.16 -4.26
CA ALA A 32 14.92 3.29 -5.40
C ALA A 32 15.33 3.90 -6.76
N ALA A 33 15.85 5.13 -6.77
CA ALA A 33 16.25 5.80 -8.00
C ALA A 33 17.28 4.97 -8.78
N GLY A 34 17.07 4.81 -10.09
CA GLY A 34 17.92 4.00 -10.96
C GLY A 34 17.58 2.50 -10.99
N THR A 35 16.59 2.04 -10.22
CA THR A 35 16.07 0.66 -10.27
C THR A 35 14.75 0.60 -11.05
N PRO A 36 14.27 -0.59 -11.49
CA PRO A 36 12.93 -0.72 -12.04
C PRO A 36 11.85 -0.25 -11.05
N PRO A 37 10.75 0.38 -11.52
CA PRO A 37 9.66 0.81 -10.66
C PRO A 37 9.10 -0.32 -9.81
N HIS A 38 9.00 -0.10 -8.50
CA HIS A 38 8.49 -1.09 -7.55
C HIS A 38 7.91 -0.42 -6.31
N LEU A 39 7.06 -1.15 -5.60
CA LEU A 39 6.50 -0.69 -4.34
C LEU A 39 7.31 -1.24 -3.17
N HIS A 40 7.82 -0.36 -2.32
CA HIS A 40 8.19 -0.77 -0.97
C HIS A 40 6.94 -0.77 -0.09
N TYR A 41 6.62 -1.93 0.47
CA TYR A 41 5.50 -2.13 1.39
C TYR A 41 6.01 -2.68 2.72
N GLY A 42 5.80 -1.92 3.79
CA GLY A 42 6.20 -2.29 5.14
C GLY A 42 5.02 -2.23 6.13
N ILE A 43 4.96 -3.19 7.04
CA ILE A 43 4.03 -3.20 8.17
C ILE A 43 4.86 -3.02 9.44
N TYR A 44 4.40 -2.14 10.32
CA TYR A 44 5.11 -1.74 11.54
C TYR A 44 4.17 -1.90 12.74
N GLU A 45 4.70 -2.47 13.81
CA GLU A 45 4.08 -2.54 15.13
C GLU A 45 4.95 -1.79 16.16
N ALA A 46 4.55 -1.80 17.43
CA ALA A 46 5.30 -1.14 18.50
C ALA A 46 6.78 -1.59 18.58
N GLY A 47 7.08 -2.83 18.18
CA GLY A 47 8.44 -3.39 18.15
C GLY A 47 9.23 -3.12 16.86
N GLY A 48 8.66 -2.44 15.87
CA GLY A 48 9.31 -2.15 14.59
C GLY A 48 8.68 -2.88 13.40
N ALA A 49 9.46 -3.03 12.32
CA ALA A 49 8.99 -3.64 11.09
C ALA A 49 8.78 -5.16 11.25
N ILE A 50 7.65 -5.66 10.77
CA ILE A 50 7.34 -7.10 10.73
C ILE A 50 7.26 -7.59 9.28
N ASN A 51 7.50 -8.89 9.07
CA ASN A 51 7.40 -9.48 7.73
C ASN A 51 5.94 -9.40 7.22
N PRO A 52 5.64 -8.68 6.12
CA PRO A 52 4.29 -8.53 5.64
C PRO A 52 3.75 -9.77 4.91
N TYR A 53 4.63 -10.65 4.41
CA TYR A 53 4.25 -11.75 3.52
C TYR A 53 3.24 -12.74 4.14
N PRO A 54 3.38 -13.18 5.41
CA PRO A 54 2.38 -14.05 6.05
C PRO A 54 0.98 -13.41 6.16
N LEU A 55 0.93 -12.08 6.38
CA LEU A 55 -0.32 -11.31 6.53
C LEU A 55 -1.05 -11.12 5.18
N LEU A 56 -0.29 -11.06 4.08
CA LEU A 56 -0.87 -10.98 2.73
C LEU A 56 -1.39 -12.33 2.24
N ARG A 57 -0.82 -13.44 2.73
CA ARG A 57 -1.20 -14.80 2.33
C ARG A 57 -2.34 -15.40 3.13
N SER A 58 -2.59 -14.90 4.33
CA SER A 58 -3.77 -15.30 5.09
C SER A 58 -4.99 -14.79 4.34
N LYS A 59 -5.87 -15.70 3.88
CA LYS A 59 -7.07 -15.34 3.10
C LYS A 59 -7.80 -14.17 3.77
N ALA A 60 -7.74 -12.99 3.15
CA ALA A 60 -8.71 -11.95 3.44
C ALA A 60 -10.11 -12.54 3.13
N PRO A 61 -11.15 -12.27 3.94
CA PRO A 61 -12.50 -12.65 3.57
C PRO A 61 -12.79 -12.06 2.18
N ALA A 62 -13.34 -12.90 1.28
CA ALA A 62 -13.66 -12.51 -0.08
C ALA A 62 -14.44 -11.19 -0.06
N ARG A 63 -13.97 -10.19 -0.83
CA ARG A 63 -14.77 -8.99 -1.09
C ARG A 63 -16.11 -9.46 -1.63
N GLN A 64 -17.19 -9.21 -0.89
CA GLN A 64 -18.52 -9.32 -1.46
C GLN A 64 -18.57 -8.31 -2.60
N ALA A 65 -18.66 -8.81 -3.84
CA ALA A 65 -18.91 -7.98 -4.99
C ALA A 65 -20.25 -7.28 -4.78
N THR A 66 -20.24 -5.96 -4.67
CA THR A 66 -21.47 -5.18 -4.73
C THR A 66 -22.07 -5.41 -6.12
N PRO A 67 -23.32 -5.88 -6.26
CA PRO A 67 -23.95 -5.96 -7.58
C PRO A 67 -24.14 -4.52 -8.07
N ALA A 68 -23.69 -4.27 -9.31
CA ALA A 68 -23.96 -3.02 -10.00
C ALA A 68 -25.48 -2.85 -10.16
N ARG A 69 -25.95 -1.62 -9.95
CA ARG A 69 -27.32 -1.19 -10.29
C ARG A 69 -27.33 -0.63 -11.70
#